data_AF-A0A932TCF5-F1
#
_entry.id   AF-A0A932TCF5-F1
#
_cell.length_a   1.000
_cell.length_b   1.000
_cell.length_c   1.000
_cell.angle_alpha   90.00
_cell.angle_beta   90.00
_cell.angle_gamma   90.00
#
_symmetry.space_group_name_H-M   'P 1'
#
loop_
_entity.id
_entity.type
_entity.pdbx_description
1 polymer ?
#
loop_
_entity_poly.entity_id
_entity_poly.type
_entity_poly.pdbx_seq_one_letter_code
_entity_poly.pdbx_strand_id
1 'polypeptide(L)' 'MASLTDIAEQARTALDLKNAARERTLSLSREVIRTCANAIRAVHRGEFDRAHELLRGAREALC' A
#
# COMPACT_ATOMS: atom_id res chain seq x y z
N MET A 1 32.33 -22.93 -4.44
CA MET A 1 31.73 -22.40 -3.20
C MET A 1 31.59 -20.91 -3.39
N ALA A 2 30.42 -20.34 -3.09
CA ALA A 2 30.25 -18.88 -3.16
C ALA A 2 31.14 -18.20 -2.11
N SER A 3 31.74 -17.08 -2.47
CA SER A 3 32.49 -16.24 -1.52
C SER A 3 31.54 -15.65 -0.48
N LEU A 4 32.06 -15.32 0.71
CA LEU A 4 31.30 -14.55 1.69
C LEU A 4 30.78 -13.23 1.11
N THR A 5 31.54 -12.62 0.19
CA THR A 5 31.12 -11.41 -0.53
C THR A 5 29.90 -11.69 -1.41
N ASP A 6 29.88 -12.80 -2.14
CA ASP A 6 28.77 -13.16 -3.04
C ASP A 6 27.48 -13.39 -2.25
N ILE A 7 27.58 -14.10 -1.11
CA ILE A 7 26.44 -14.34 -0.22
C ILE A 7 25.94 -13.00 0.35
N ALA A 8 26.85 -12.11 0.76
CA ALA A 8 26.50 -10.81 1.29
C ALA A 8 25.80 -9.91 0.25
N GLU A 9 26.23 -9.94 -1.02
CA GLU A 9 25.57 -9.20 -2.11
C GLU A 9 24.18 -9.75 -2.44
N GLN A 10 24.02 -11.07 -2.44
CA GLN A 10 22.72 -11.69 -2.64
C GLN A 10 21.74 -11.31 -1.52
N ALA A 11 22.21 -11.33 -0.27
CA ALA A 11 21.40 -10.91 0.87
C ALA A 11 21.01 -9.43 0.79
N ARG A 12 21.93 -8.53 0.43
CA ARG A 12 21.65 -7.11 0.21
C ARG A 12 20.58 -6.91 -0.85
N THR A 13 20.77 -7.52 -2.02
CA THR A 13 19.82 -7.43 -3.14
C THR A 13 18.42 -7.90 -2.74
N ALA A 14 18.32 -9.02 -2.02
CA ALA A 14 17.03 -9.52 -1.54
C ALA A 14 16.35 -8.58 -0.53
N LEU A 15 17.12 -7.99 0.39
CA LEU A 15 16.61 -7.02 1.35
C LEU A 15 16.17 -5.72 0.69
N ASP A 16 16.91 -5.23 -0.31
CA ASP A 16 16.57 -4.02 -1.05
C ASP A 16 15.28 -4.19 -1.85
N LEU A 17 15.10 -5.34 -2.52
CA LEU A 17 13.85 -5.66 -3.21
C LEU A 17 12.66 -5.71 -2.24
N LYS A 18 12.83 -6.36 -1.08
CA LYS A 18 11.81 -6.41 -0.03
C LYS A 18 11.51 -5.02 0.52
N ASN A 19 12.52 -4.20 0.73
CA ASN A 19 12.40 -2.84 1.22
C ASN A 19 11.60 -1.98 0.23
N ALA A 20 11.95 -2.03 -1.05
CA ALA A 20 11.24 -1.31 -2.10
C ALA A 20 9.78 -1.75 -2.24
N ALA A 21 9.48 -3.05 -2.12
CA ALA A 21 8.11 -3.52 -2.10
C ALA A 21 7.34 -2.97 -0.89
N ARG A 22 7.93 -3.02 0.31
CA ARG A 22 7.33 -2.51 1.54
C ARG A 22 6.99 -1.02 1.46
N GLU A 23 7.92 -0.18 1.01
CA GLU A 23 7.70 1.27 0.94
C GLU A 23 6.58 1.65 -0.03
N ARG A 24 6.50 0.95 -1.17
CA ARG A 24 5.39 1.11 -2.14
C ARG A 24 4.05 0.75 -1.49
N THR A 25 3.95 -0.43 -0.88
CA THR A 25 2.72 -0.88 -0.22
C THR A 25 2.33 0.01 0.95
N LEU A 26 3.29 0.51 1.74
CA LEU A 26 3.01 1.38 2.88
C LEU A 26 2.37 2.70 2.46
N SER A 27 2.87 3.30 1.38
CA SER A 27 2.29 4.54 0.82
C SER A 27 0.85 4.31 0.36
N LEU A 28 0.61 3.26 -0.43
CA LEU A 28 -0.75 2.88 -0.88
C LEU A 28 -1.68 2.59 0.30
N SER A 29 -1.21 1.87 1.31
CA SER A 29 -2.01 1.53 2.51
C SER A 29 -2.47 2.79 3.25
N ARG A 30 -1.59 3.79 3.40
CA ARG A 30 -1.94 5.08 4.04
C ARG A 30 -3.01 5.83 3.25
N GLU A 31 -2.91 5.81 1.92
CA GLU A 31 -3.91 6.41 1.05
C GLU A 31 -5.27 5.73 1.18
N VAL A 32 -5.29 4.40 1.13
CA VAL A 32 -6.51 3.60 1.30
C VAL A 32 -7.17 3.87 2.64
N ILE A 33 -6.41 3.86 3.74
CA ILE A 33 -6.93 4.16 5.09
C ILE A 33 -7.59 5.54 5.12
N ARG A 34 -6.93 6.56 4.55
CA ARG A 34 -7.46 7.92 4.47
C ARG A 34 -8.76 7.97 3.65
N THR A 35 -8.80 7.30 2.51
CA THR A 35 -9.98 7.26 1.63
C THR A 35 -11.15 6.54 2.31
N CYS A 36 -10.90 5.43 3.01
CA CYS A 36 -11.91 4.74 3.83
C CYS A 36 -12.45 5.63 4.96
N ALA A 37 -11.59 6.38 5.65
CA ALA A 37 -12.04 7.33 6.66
C ALA A 37 -12.95 8.42 6.07
N ASN A 38 -12.67 8.89 4.85
CA ASN A 38 -13.54 9.82 4.15
C ASN A 38 -14.88 9.18 3.76
N ALA A 39 -14.87 7.91 3.33
CA ALA A 39 -16.10 7.17 3.02
C ALA A 39 -16.99 7.02 4.27
N ILE A 40 -16.41 6.69 5.43
CA ILE A 40 -17.12 6.63 6.72
C ILE A 40 -17.77 7.97 7.04
N ARG A 41 -17.04 9.09 6.89
CA ARG A 41 -17.60 10.43 7.10
C ARG A 41 -18.72 10.77 6.13
N ALA A 42 -18.61 10.37 4.86
CA ALA A 42 -19.65 10.55 3.86
C ALA A 42 -20.93 9.77 4.23
N VAL A 43 -20.79 8.52 4.70
CA VAL A 43 -21.92 7.73 5.23
C VAL A 43 -22.60 8.44 6.39
N HIS A 44 -21.85 8.97 7.36
CA HIS A 44 -22.43 9.73 8.47
C HIS A 44 -23.18 10.99 8.04
N ARG A 45 -22.83 11.58 6.88
CA ARG A 45 -23.54 12.73 6.30
C ARG A 45 -24.69 12.34 5.35
N GLY A 46 -24.95 11.04 5.17
CA GLY A 46 -25.94 10.54 4.21
C GLY A 46 -25.51 10.62 2.74
N GLU A 47 -24.23 10.90 2.48
CA GLU A 47 -23.65 11.03 1.13
C GLU A 47 -23.26 9.65 0.57
N PHE A 48 -24.24 8.76 0.36
CA PHE A 48 -23.97 7.35 0.02
C PHE A 48 -23.31 7.14 -1.34
N ASP A 49 -23.72 7.88 -2.38
CA ASP A 49 -23.08 7.80 -3.70
C ASP A 49 -21.60 8.17 -3.61
N ARG A 50 -21.30 9.23 -2.86
CA ARG A 50 -19.92 9.66 -2.62
C ARG A 50 -19.12 8.63 -1.83
N ALA A 51 -19.73 8.00 -0.84
CA ALA A 51 -19.09 6.91 -0.11
C ALA A 51 -18.77 5.72 -1.02
N HIS A 52 -19.67 5.35 -1.94
CA HIS A 52 -19.43 4.30 -2.93
C HIS A 52 -18.28 4.63 -3.88
N GLU A 53 -18.20 5.87 -4.37
CA GLU A 53 -17.07 6.32 -5.20
C GLU A 53 -15.74 6.21 -4.45
N LEU A 54 -15.69 6.67 -3.20
CA LEU A 54 -14.49 6.60 -2.37
C LEU A 54 -14.05 5.16 -2.13
N LEU A 55 -14.99 4.25 -1.83
CA LEU A 55 -14.68 2.83 -1.64
C LEU A 55 -14.19 2.16 -2.94
N ARG A 56 -14.72 2.56 -4.10
CA ARG A 56 -14.26 2.07 -5.40
C ARG A 56 -12.81 2.49 -5.67
N GLY A 57 -12.51 3.78 -5.50
CA GLY A 57 -11.15 4.28 -5.67
C GLY A 57 -10.16 3.65 -4.69
N ALA A 58 -10.57 3.40 -3.45
CA ALA A 58 -9.73 2.68 -2.47
C ALA A 58 -9.42 1.24 -2.90
N ARG A 59 -10.36 0.55 -3.56
CA ARG A 59 -10.15 -0.79 -4.10
C ARG A 59 -9.20 -0.76 -5.29
N GLU A 60 -9.38 0.19 -6.20
CA GLU A 60 -8.54 0.34 -7.39
C GLU A 60 -7.07 0.63 -7.02
N ALA A 61 -6.82 1.38 -5.94
CA ALA A 61 -5.46 1.65 -5.45
C ALA A 61 -4.72 0.41 -4.89
N LEU A 62 -5.42 -0.72 -4.67
CA LEU A 62 -4.84 -1.95 -4.15
C LEU A 62 -4.63 -3.03 -5.23
N CYS A 63 -5.15 -2.84 -6.44
CA CYS A 63 -5.04 -3.75 -7.57
C CYS A 63 -3.91 -3.32 -8.52
#